data_AF-E5WU00-F1
#
_entry.id   AF-E5WU00-F1
#
_cell.length_a   1.000
_cell.length_b   1.000
_cell.length_c   1.000
_cell.angle_alpha   90.00
_cell.angle_beta   90.00
_cell.angle_gamma   90.00
#
_symmetry.space_group_name_H-M   'P 1'
#
loop_
_entity.id
_entity.type
_entity.pdbx_description
1 polymer ?
#
loop_
_entity_poly.entity_id
_entity_poly.type
_entity_poly.pdbx_seq_one_letter_code
_entity_poly.pdbx_strand_id
1 'polypeptide(L)'
;MKIQLKHLQNRTSNIKQEYATINKSIIDKLNPPNLYRFFCLSLYRNDYYKVRWRIKDLAKRTGEKEDALKNFNKDIEAVLIRKRYREAINHPLIEFVMRSIYCIPPIEHPNFITLSHLFMKMDLDIKVKGYYIKLLLIAEDNKILLTPNKLADKLGMGKKSVESYNLDLYGAGLLRYIPKGIELTPKELLLDNDIAKQRKEWNPINSKNVVKMAFKSK
;
A
#
# COMPACT_ATOMS: atom_id res chain seq x y z
N MET A 1 21.63 -14.41 -19.81
CA MET A 1 20.32 -14.40 -20.49
C MET A 1 19.68 -13.01 -20.37
N LYS A 2 19.73 -12.17 -21.41
CA LYS A 2 19.08 -10.84 -21.42
C LYS A 2 17.58 -11.06 -21.65
N ILE A 3 16.80 -11.23 -20.59
CA ILE A 3 15.33 -11.11 -20.68
C ILE A 3 15.07 -9.71 -21.23
N GLN A 4 14.49 -9.59 -22.43
CA GLN A 4 14.24 -8.28 -23.03
C GLN A 4 13.42 -7.46 -22.03
N LEU A 5 13.93 -6.30 -21.61
CA LEU A 5 13.30 -5.42 -20.62
C LEU A 5 11.80 -5.17 -20.94
N LYS A 6 11.45 -5.16 -22.24
CA LYS A 6 10.08 -5.05 -22.76
C LYS A 6 9.14 -6.15 -22.22
N HIS A 7 9.59 -7.40 -22.12
CA HIS A 7 8.77 -8.51 -21.60
C HIS A 7 8.55 -8.44 -20.08
N LEU A 8 9.46 -7.82 -19.33
CA LEU A 8 9.28 -7.54 -17.88
C LEU A 8 8.45 -6.27 -17.64
N GLN A 9 8.43 -5.34 -18.61
CA GLN A 9 7.69 -4.08 -18.53
C GLN A 9 6.17 -4.25 -18.75
N ASN A 10 5.73 -5.30 -19.44
CA ASN A 10 4.31 -5.50 -19.81
C ASN A 10 3.58 -6.53 -18.94
N ARG A 11 4.21 -7.07 -17.89
CA ARG A 11 3.56 -8.04 -17.00
C ARG A 11 2.84 -7.34 -15.86
N THR A 12 1.56 -7.67 -15.69
CA THR A 12 0.77 -7.33 -14.50
C THR A 12 1.49 -7.84 -13.26
N SER A 13 1.53 -7.03 -12.20
CA SER A 13 2.12 -7.44 -10.92
C SER A 13 1.28 -8.57 -10.30
N ASN A 14 1.75 -9.82 -10.39
CA ASN A 14 1.02 -10.99 -9.91
C ASN A 14 1.64 -11.62 -8.65
N ILE A 15 2.91 -11.32 -8.37
CA ILE A 15 3.60 -11.81 -7.17
C ILE A 15 3.23 -10.90 -6.00
N LYS A 16 2.63 -11.51 -4.98
CA LYS A 16 2.28 -10.87 -3.71
C LYS A 16 3.47 -11.01 -2.75
N GLN A 17 3.78 -9.95 -2.02
CA GLN A 17 4.75 -9.92 -0.93
C GLN A 17 4.10 -10.42 0.36
N GLU A 18 4.92 -10.85 1.32
CA GLU A 18 4.46 -11.27 2.65
C GLU A 18 4.00 -10.10 3.52
N TYR A 19 4.51 -8.90 3.25
CA TYR A 19 4.19 -7.68 3.97
C TYR A 19 4.21 -6.45 3.07
N ALA A 20 3.63 -5.36 3.56
CA ALA A 20 3.77 -4.02 2.98
C ALA A 20 4.08 -3.00 4.06
N THR A 21 4.86 -1.98 3.70
CA THR A 21 5.20 -0.86 4.58
C THR A 21 4.29 0.33 4.29
N ILE A 22 3.91 1.06 5.33
CA ILE A 22 3.11 2.28 5.22
C ILE A 22 3.76 3.37 6.05
N ASN A 23 4.08 4.50 5.42
CA ASN A 23 4.66 5.65 6.10
C ASN A 23 3.60 6.40 6.90
N LYS A 24 3.96 6.90 8.08
CA LYS A 24 3.05 7.68 8.94
C LYS A 24 2.57 8.96 8.27
N SER A 25 3.36 9.55 7.37
CA SER A 25 3.00 10.77 6.62
C SER A 25 1.80 10.64 5.66
N ILE A 26 1.28 9.42 5.47
CA ILE A 26 0.13 9.14 4.59
C ILE A 26 -1.21 9.33 5.30
N ILE A 27 -1.23 9.36 6.64
CA ILE A 27 -2.47 9.26 7.45
C ILE A 27 -3.58 10.25 7.05
N ASP A 28 -3.23 11.51 6.80
CA ASP A 28 -4.19 12.58 6.49
C ASP A 28 -4.42 12.76 4.99
N LYS A 29 -3.68 12.03 4.16
CA LYS A 29 -3.73 12.15 2.70
C LYS A 29 -4.77 11.24 2.07
N LEU A 30 -5.16 10.16 2.76
CA LEU A 30 -6.11 9.18 2.26
C LEU A 30 -7.29 8.97 3.22
N ASN A 31 -8.47 8.82 2.63
CA ASN A 31 -9.61 8.27 3.34
C ASN A 31 -9.38 6.78 3.69
N PRO A 32 -10.14 6.22 4.65
CA PRO A 32 -9.93 4.83 5.07
C PRO A 32 -9.96 3.83 3.90
N PRO A 33 -10.97 3.80 3.00
CA PRO A 33 -10.97 2.87 1.87
C PRO A 33 -9.71 2.95 1.00
N ASN A 34 -9.27 4.16 0.64
CA ASN A 34 -8.09 4.35 -0.19
C ASN A 34 -6.80 3.99 0.53
N LEU A 35 -6.73 4.11 1.87
CA LEU A 35 -5.60 3.63 2.66
C LEU A 35 -5.49 2.10 2.63
N TYR A 36 -6.60 1.38 2.73
CA TYR A 36 -6.60 -0.07 2.56
C TYR A 36 -6.26 -0.49 1.12
N ARG A 37 -6.80 0.21 0.12
CA ARG A 37 -6.45 -0.02 -1.30
C ARG A 37 -4.96 0.26 -1.56
N PHE A 38 -4.39 1.29 -0.96
CA PHE A 38 -2.94 1.57 -1.00
C PHE A 38 -2.14 0.41 -0.41
N PHE A 39 -2.52 -0.10 0.77
CA PHE A 39 -1.91 -1.28 1.37
C PHE A 39 -1.96 -2.49 0.41
N CYS A 40 -3.12 -2.78 -0.16
CA CYS A 40 -3.29 -3.87 -1.12
C CYS A 40 -2.40 -3.69 -2.35
N LEU A 41 -2.27 -2.47 -2.85
CA LEU A 41 -1.38 -2.14 -3.97
C LEU A 41 0.09 -2.39 -3.59
N SER A 42 0.50 -1.92 -2.41
CA SER A 42 1.87 -2.05 -1.90
C SER A 42 2.30 -3.50 -1.71
N LEU A 43 1.38 -4.42 -1.40
CA LEU A 43 1.67 -5.86 -1.35
C LEU A 43 2.08 -6.46 -2.69
N TYR A 44 1.82 -5.82 -3.83
CA TYR A 44 2.17 -6.33 -5.16
C TYR A 44 3.28 -5.51 -5.82
N ARG A 45 4.04 -4.78 -5.00
CA ARG A 45 5.24 -4.09 -5.46
C ARG A 45 6.31 -5.09 -5.86
N ASN A 46 7.09 -4.73 -6.87
CA ASN A 46 8.38 -5.39 -7.13
C ASN A 46 9.49 -4.76 -6.25
N ASP A 47 10.71 -5.28 -6.39
CA ASP A 47 11.89 -4.78 -5.68
C ASP A 47 12.20 -3.29 -5.91
N TYR A 48 11.72 -2.73 -7.02
CA TYR A 48 11.84 -1.32 -7.37
C TYR A 48 10.63 -0.49 -6.93
N TYR A 49 9.76 -1.04 -6.07
CA TYR A 49 8.59 -0.39 -5.51
C TYR A 49 7.56 0.04 -6.58
N LYS A 50 7.48 -0.72 -7.69
CA LYS A 50 6.53 -0.47 -8.78
C LYS A 50 5.45 -1.53 -8.83
N VAL A 51 4.22 -1.10 -9.09
CA VAL A 51 3.05 -1.97 -9.25
C VAL A 51 2.39 -1.67 -10.60
N ARG A 52 2.12 -2.72 -11.38
CA ARG A 52 1.42 -2.63 -12.66
C ARG A 52 0.05 -3.27 -12.57
N TRP A 53 -0.94 -2.47 -12.18
CA TRP A 53 -2.32 -2.89 -12.02
C TRP A 53 -3.28 -1.98 -12.76
N ARG A 54 -4.36 -2.56 -13.26
CA ARG A 54 -5.57 -1.82 -13.67
C ARG A 54 -6.49 -1.68 -12.46
N ILE A 55 -7.45 -0.76 -12.56
CA ILE A 55 -8.49 -0.60 -11.54
C ILE A 55 -9.23 -1.91 -11.29
N LYS A 56 -9.55 -2.66 -12.35
CA LYS A 56 -10.15 -4.00 -12.23
C LYS A 56 -9.33 -5.02 -11.46
N ASP A 57 -8.00 -4.96 -11.58
CA ASP A 57 -7.12 -5.89 -10.86
C ASP A 57 -7.14 -5.55 -9.36
N LEU A 58 -7.14 -4.26 -9.00
CA LEU A 58 -7.29 -3.79 -7.63
C LEU A 58 -8.67 -4.13 -7.04
N ALA A 59 -9.74 -3.84 -7.78
CA ALA A 59 -11.12 -4.13 -7.38
C ALA A 59 -11.32 -5.63 -7.07
N LYS A 60 -10.78 -6.51 -7.94
CA LYS A 60 -10.78 -7.96 -7.70
C LYS A 60 -10.06 -8.36 -6.41
N ARG A 61 -8.97 -7.67 -6.05
CA ARG A 61 -8.18 -7.98 -4.85
C ARG A 61 -8.78 -7.40 -3.57
N THR A 62 -9.54 -6.32 -3.67
CA THR A 62 -10.26 -5.74 -2.53
C THR A 62 -11.67 -6.31 -2.35
N GLY A 63 -12.20 -7.05 -3.34
CA GLY A 63 -13.57 -7.56 -3.32
C GLY A 63 -14.63 -6.52 -3.69
N GLU A 64 -14.22 -5.46 -4.39
CA GLU A 64 -15.07 -4.32 -4.75
C GLU A 64 -15.52 -4.37 -6.21
N LYS A 65 -16.59 -3.64 -6.51
CA LYS A 65 -16.95 -3.29 -7.90
C LYS A 65 -16.01 -2.20 -8.40
N GLU A 66 -15.66 -2.21 -9.69
CA GLU A 66 -14.76 -1.22 -10.29
C GLU A 66 -15.24 0.23 -10.11
N ASP A 67 -16.57 0.46 -10.15
CA ASP A 67 -17.14 1.80 -9.97
C ASP A 67 -16.81 2.42 -8.60
N ALA A 68 -16.66 1.60 -7.55
CA ALA A 68 -16.25 2.07 -6.24
C ALA A 68 -14.83 2.68 -6.23
N LEU A 69 -14.03 2.42 -7.28
CA LEU A 69 -12.67 2.91 -7.47
C LEU A 69 -12.56 4.03 -8.52
N LYS A 70 -13.67 4.60 -9.00
CA LYS A 70 -13.67 5.65 -10.03
C LYS A 70 -12.74 6.83 -9.73
N ASN A 71 -12.65 7.23 -8.47
CA ASN A 71 -11.79 8.33 -8.00
C ASN A 71 -10.41 7.88 -7.48
N PHE A 72 -10.17 6.57 -7.35
CA PHE A 72 -8.95 6.04 -6.72
C PHE A 72 -7.67 6.61 -7.32
N ASN A 73 -7.58 6.67 -8.66
CA ASN A 73 -6.39 7.18 -9.34
C ASN A 73 -6.10 8.65 -9.03
N LYS A 74 -7.13 9.47 -8.82
CA LYS A 74 -6.97 10.88 -8.47
C LYS A 74 -6.52 11.02 -7.03
N ASP A 75 -7.17 10.29 -6.13
CA ASP A 75 -6.92 10.38 -4.69
C ASP A 75 -5.53 9.83 -4.32
N ILE A 76 -5.11 8.74 -4.96
CA ILE A 76 -3.85 8.07 -4.62
C ILE A 76 -2.61 8.86 -5.06
N GLU A 77 -2.73 9.74 -6.06
CA GLU A 77 -1.63 10.61 -6.51
C GLU A 77 -1.17 11.60 -5.42
N ALA A 78 -1.94 11.78 -4.34
CA ALA A 78 -1.51 12.53 -3.15
C ALA A 78 -0.37 11.85 -2.37
N VAL A 79 -0.18 10.53 -2.54
CA VAL A 79 0.80 9.74 -1.75
C VAL A 79 1.84 9.02 -2.60
N LEU A 80 1.59 8.85 -3.90
CA LEU A 80 2.48 8.13 -4.80
C LEU A 80 2.55 8.78 -6.17
N ILE A 81 3.57 8.38 -6.94
CA ILE A 81 3.70 8.80 -8.34
C ILE A 81 3.05 7.75 -9.24
N ARG A 82 2.07 8.14 -10.03
CA ARG A 82 1.49 7.30 -11.07
C ARG A 82 2.03 7.68 -12.45
N LYS A 83 2.73 6.75 -13.11
CA LYS A 83 3.20 6.92 -14.49
C LYS A 83 2.26 6.21 -15.45
N ARG A 84 1.88 6.88 -16.53
CA ARG A 84 1.08 6.27 -17.59
C ARG A 84 1.97 5.79 -18.73
N TYR A 85 1.65 4.65 -19.34
CA TYR A 85 2.34 4.14 -20.52
C TYR A 85 1.35 3.52 -21.52
N ARG A 86 1.73 3.51 -22.79
CA ARG A 86 0.97 2.86 -23.85
C ARG A 86 1.29 1.37 -23.86
N GLU A 87 0.27 0.53 -23.81
CA GLU A 87 0.38 -0.91 -24.01
C GLU A 87 -0.34 -1.28 -25.30
N ALA A 88 0.38 -1.81 -26.27
CA ALA A 88 -0.19 -2.26 -27.53
C ALA A 88 -1.22 -3.36 -27.30
N ILE A 89 -2.33 -3.31 -28.02
CA ILE A 89 -3.36 -4.35 -27.99
C ILE A 89 -3.67 -4.84 -29.39
N ASN A 90 -4.10 -6.10 -29.51
CA ASN A 90 -4.53 -6.65 -30.78
C ASN A 90 -6.02 -6.36 -30.99
N HIS A 91 -6.36 -5.12 -31.36
CA HIS A 91 -7.74 -4.68 -31.61
C HIS A 91 -7.84 -3.96 -32.95
N PRO A 92 -8.88 -4.22 -33.77
CA PRO A 92 -8.97 -3.73 -35.15
C PRO A 92 -9.00 -2.21 -35.30
N LEU A 93 -9.49 -1.47 -34.29
CA LEU A 93 -9.62 0.00 -34.32
C LEU A 93 -8.80 0.74 -33.25
N ILE A 94 -8.16 0.03 -32.32
CA ILE A 94 -7.49 0.63 -31.17
C ILE A 94 -6.10 0.03 -31.07
N GLU A 95 -5.08 0.84 -31.34
CA GLU A 95 -3.70 0.35 -31.40
C GLU A 95 -3.08 0.10 -30.01
N PHE A 96 -3.51 0.86 -29.00
CA PHE A 96 -2.98 0.75 -27.64
C PHE A 96 -4.00 1.20 -26.58
N VAL A 97 -3.75 0.77 -25.34
CA VAL A 97 -4.45 1.26 -24.16
C VAL A 97 -3.48 1.94 -23.19
N MET A 98 -3.95 2.95 -22.49
CA MET A 98 -3.17 3.59 -21.43
C MET A 98 -3.21 2.72 -20.16
N ARG A 99 -2.03 2.37 -19.66
CA ARG A 99 -1.83 1.63 -18.41
C ARG A 99 -1.18 2.50 -17.36
N SER A 100 -1.37 2.14 -16.09
CA SER A 100 -0.77 2.84 -14.95
C SER A 100 0.32 1.98 -14.31
N ILE A 101 1.45 2.62 -13.98
CA ILE A 101 2.47 2.11 -13.08
C ILE A 101 2.42 2.98 -11.83
N TYR A 102 2.10 2.37 -10.70
CA TYR A 102 2.14 3.05 -9.41
C TYR A 102 3.52 2.86 -8.79
N CYS A 103 4.16 3.97 -8.43
CA CYS A 103 5.47 3.98 -7.77
C CYS A 103 5.27 4.25 -6.29
N ILE A 104 5.33 3.20 -5.46
CA ILE A 104 5.18 3.29 -4.01
C ILE A 104 6.33 4.14 -3.43
N PRO A 105 6.04 5.05 -2.49
CA PRO A 105 7.06 5.88 -1.87
C PRO A 105 8.13 5.03 -1.15
N PRO A 106 9.38 5.55 -1.02
CA PRO A 106 10.40 4.92 -0.20
C PRO A 106 9.99 4.88 1.28
N ILE A 107 10.59 3.99 2.06
CA ILE A 107 10.35 3.90 3.50
C ILE A 107 10.88 5.18 4.18
N GLU A 108 10.06 5.79 5.03
CA GLU A 108 10.43 6.94 5.85
C GLU A 108 10.89 6.45 7.23
N HIS A 109 12.18 6.15 7.41
CA HIS A 109 12.71 5.73 8.71
C HIS A 109 12.75 6.90 9.71
N PRO A 110 12.36 6.70 10.99
CA PRO A 110 11.73 5.51 11.59
C PRO A 110 10.17 5.51 11.49
N ASN A 111 9.61 6.49 10.80
CA ASN A 111 8.18 6.82 10.74
C ASN A 111 7.36 5.96 9.76
N PHE A 112 7.38 4.64 9.95
CA PHE A 112 6.54 3.71 9.19
C PHE A 112 6.06 2.54 10.05
N ILE A 113 5.09 1.79 9.52
CA ILE A 113 4.65 0.50 10.07
C ILE A 113 4.78 -0.58 8.99
N THR A 114 4.90 -1.83 9.44
CA THR A 114 4.95 -3.00 8.56
C THR A 114 3.73 -3.88 8.81
N LEU A 115 2.91 -4.08 7.77
CA LEU A 115 1.67 -4.86 7.84
C LEU A 115 1.79 -6.16 7.07
N SER A 116 1.39 -7.25 7.71
CA SER A 116 1.31 -8.58 7.13
C SER A 116 0.23 -8.67 6.06
N HIS A 117 0.49 -9.46 5.01
CA HIS A 117 -0.50 -9.80 3.99
C HIS A 117 -1.74 -10.50 4.58
N LEU A 118 -1.63 -11.09 5.78
CA LEU A 118 -2.74 -11.73 6.49
C LEU A 118 -3.90 -10.77 6.72
N PHE A 119 -3.61 -9.46 6.81
CA PHE A 119 -4.66 -8.44 6.96
C PHE A 119 -5.67 -8.44 5.80
N MET A 120 -5.29 -8.88 4.60
CA MET A 120 -6.23 -9.04 3.49
C MET A 120 -7.34 -10.05 3.77
N LYS A 121 -7.04 -11.09 4.58
CA LYS A 121 -7.94 -12.22 4.86
C LYS A 121 -8.97 -11.92 5.93
N MET A 122 -8.84 -10.80 6.65
CA MET A 122 -9.80 -10.40 7.68
C MET A 122 -11.17 -10.18 7.03
N ASP A 123 -12.22 -10.74 7.63
CA ASP A 123 -13.60 -10.50 7.20
C ASP A 123 -14.11 -9.21 7.84
N LEU A 124 -13.76 -8.09 7.20
CA LEU A 124 -14.07 -6.73 7.66
C LEU A 124 -14.37 -5.85 6.45
N ASP A 125 -15.29 -4.90 6.62
CA ASP A 125 -15.56 -3.88 5.60
C ASP A 125 -14.29 -3.08 5.28
N ILE A 126 -14.17 -2.64 4.04
CA ILE A 126 -12.98 -1.93 3.53
C ILE A 126 -12.75 -0.61 4.25
N LYS A 127 -13.83 0.08 4.66
CA LYS A 127 -13.71 1.30 5.47
C LYS A 127 -13.12 0.97 6.84
N VAL A 128 -13.54 -0.13 7.46
CA VAL A 128 -13.04 -0.61 8.76
C VAL A 128 -11.58 -1.05 8.65
N LYS A 129 -11.20 -1.79 7.60
CA LYS A 129 -9.80 -2.16 7.35
C LYS A 129 -8.91 -0.92 7.19
N GLY A 130 -9.36 0.04 6.40
CA GLY A 130 -8.67 1.31 6.23
C GLY A 130 -8.53 2.10 7.52
N TYR A 131 -9.60 2.10 8.32
CA TYR A 131 -9.66 2.79 9.60
C TYR A 131 -8.68 2.15 10.60
N TYR A 132 -8.59 0.83 10.61
CA TYR A 132 -7.63 0.12 11.44
C TYR A 132 -6.19 0.49 11.11
N ILE A 133 -5.84 0.60 9.83
CA ILE A 133 -4.51 1.09 9.43
C ILE A 133 -4.28 2.49 9.99
N LYS A 134 -5.26 3.41 9.91
CA LYS A 134 -5.11 4.74 10.50
C LYS A 134 -4.83 4.69 12.01
N LEU A 135 -5.54 3.82 12.75
CA LEU A 135 -5.29 3.63 14.18
C LEU A 135 -3.86 3.14 14.44
N LEU A 136 -3.39 2.15 13.69
CA LEU A 136 -2.02 1.62 13.83
C LEU A 136 -0.95 2.70 13.55
N LEU A 137 -1.21 3.63 12.65
CA LEU A 137 -0.26 4.72 12.34
C LEU A 137 -0.10 5.74 13.48
N ILE A 138 -1.15 5.94 14.30
CA ILE A 138 -1.14 6.91 15.42
C ILE A 138 -0.93 6.28 16.79
N ALA A 139 -1.02 4.96 16.90
CA ALA A 139 -0.88 4.27 18.17
C ALA A 139 0.54 4.40 18.71
N GLU A 140 0.63 4.61 20.02
CA GLU A 140 1.86 4.57 20.79
C GLU A 140 1.76 3.34 21.69
N ASP A 141 2.68 2.39 21.57
CA ASP A 141 2.64 1.10 22.28
C ASP A 141 1.29 0.38 22.17
N ASN A 142 0.74 0.36 20.94
CA ASN A 142 -0.59 -0.17 20.63
C ASN A 142 -1.76 0.54 21.33
N LYS A 143 -1.53 1.66 22.01
CA LYS A 143 -2.57 2.41 22.74
C LYS A 143 -2.85 3.74 22.08
N ILE A 144 -4.11 4.16 22.16
CA ILE A 144 -4.57 5.48 21.72
C ILE A 144 -5.40 6.06 22.86
N LEU A 145 -4.79 6.98 23.61
CA LEU A 145 -5.38 7.61 24.79
C LEU A 145 -6.13 8.89 24.41
N LEU A 146 -7.09 8.77 23.49
CA LEU A 146 -7.91 9.88 23.00
C LEU A 146 -9.39 9.61 23.24
N THR A 147 -10.13 10.67 23.57
CA THR A 147 -11.60 10.61 23.58
C THR A 147 -12.13 10.45 22.15
N PRO A 148 -13.34 9.90 21.95
CA PRO A 148 -13.89 9.70 20.60
C PRO A 148 -13.91 10.95 19.74
N ASN A 149 -14.21 12.13 20.32
CA ASN A 149 -14.18 13.41 19.59
C ASN A 149 -12.76 13.76 19.12
N LYS A 150 -11.78 13.73 20.03
CA LYS A 150 -10.37 14.04 19.68
C LYS A 150 -9.80 13.04 18.69
N LEU A 151 -10.19 11.77 18.78
CA LEU A 151 -9.81 10.73 17.83
C LEU A 151 -10.41 11.01 16.45
N ALA A 152 -11.68 11.39 16.40
CA ALA A 152 -12.35 11.76 15.16
C ALA A 152 -11.67 12.96 14.48
N ASP A 153 -11.36 14.01 15.25
CA ASP A 153 -10.64 15.20 14.76
C ASP A 153 -9.24 14.83 14.24
N LYS A 154 -8.47 14.04 15.02
CA LYS A 154 -7.12 13.59 14.64
C LYS A 154 -7.11 12.74 13.37
N LEU A 155 -8.20 12.03 13.07
CA LEU A 155 -8.29 11.15 11.89
C LEU A 155 -8.96 11.82 10.68
N GLY A 156 -9.51 13.04 10.86
CA GLY A 156 -10.33 13.72 9.86
C GLY A 156 -11.61 12.95 9.54
N MET A 157 -12.26 12.38 10.56
CA MET A 157 -13.42 11.49 10.40
C MET A 157 -14.61 11.95 11.25
N GLY A 158 -15.82 11.53 10.85
CA GLY A 158 -17.00 11.76 11.67
C GLY A 158 -17.00 10.88 12.92
N LYS A 159 -17.36 11.46 14.07
CA LYS A 159 -17.46 10.75 15.36
C LYS A 159 -18.28 9.45 15.26
N LYS A 160 -19.46 9.51 14.64
CA LYS A 160 -20.34 8.35 14.46
C LYS A 160 -19.66 7.21 13.69
N SER A 161 -18.88 7.55 12.64
CA SER A 161 -18.13 6.55 11.88
C SER A 161 -17.02 5.94 12.72
N VAL A 162 -16.30 6.74 13.50
CA VAL A 162 -15.27 6.27 14.43
C VAL A 162 -15.86 5.31 15.47
N GLU A 163 -16.98 5.65 16.08
CA GLU A 163 -17.68 4.80 17.05
C GLU A 163 -18.14 3.48 16.42
N SER A 164 -18.78 3.54 15.25
CA SER A 164 -19.21 2.35 14.50
C SER A 164 -18.03 1.43 14.16
N TYR A 165 -16.94 1.98 13.61
CA TYR A 165 -15.80 1.16 13.21
C TYR A 165 -15.05 0.59 14.41
N ASN A 166 -15.03 1.29 15.56
CA ASN A 166 -14.49 0.74 16.79
C ASN A 166 -15.28 -0.48 17.28
N LEU A 167 -16.61 -0.47 17.15
CA LEU A 167 -17.44 -1.63 17.48
C LEU A 167 -17.13 -2.82 16.57
N ASP A 168 -16.98 -2.59 15.26
CA ASP A 168 -16.62 -3.64 14.30
C ASP A 168 -15.24 -4.24 14.63
N LEU A 169 -14.26 -3.40 14.96
CA LEU A 169 -12.92 -3.85 15.36
C LEU A 169 -12.90 -4.58 16.70
N TYR A 170 -13.72 -4.13 17.65
CA TYR A 170 -13.91 -4.80 18.94
C TYR A 170 -14.50 -6.20 18.73
N GLY A 171 -15.55 -6.33 17.90
CA GLY A 171 -16.15 -7.61 17.54
C GLY A 171 -15.17 -8.56 16.84
N ALA A 172 -14.26 -8.01 16.02
CA ALA A 172 -13.19 -8.78 15.38
C ALA A 172 -11.98 -9.08 16.29
N GLY A 173 -11.99 -8.61 17.54
CA GLY A 173 -10.88 -8.82 18.49
C GLY A 173 -9.58 -8.11 18.10
N LEU A 174 -9.67 -7.01 17.35
CA LEU A 174 -8.54 -6.16 16.95
C LEU A 174 -8.37 -4.92 17.83
N LEU A 175 -9.32 -4.68 18.74
CA LEU A 175 -9.38 -3.54 19.63
C LEU A 175 -9.99 -3.95 20.98
N ARG A 176 -9.54 -3.30 22.06
CA ARG A 176 -10.13 -3.34 23.40
C ARG A 176 -10.35 -1.92 23.91
N TYR A 177 -11.45 -1.72 24.62
CA TYR A 177 -11.69 -0.46 25.33
C TYR A 177 -10.93 -0.45 26.66
N ILE A 178 -10.27 0.67 26.95
CA ILE A 178 -9.57 0.93 28.21
C ILE A 178 -10.07 2.25 28.81
N PRO A 179 -9.91 2.50 30.13
CA PRO A 179 -10.53 3.66 30.78
C PRO A 179 -10.21 5.04 30.18
N LYS A 180 -9.08 5.16 29.45
CA LYS A 180 -8.62 6.41 28.83
C LYS A 180 -8.52 6.34 27.31
N GLY A 181 -9.12 5.35 26.66
CA GLY A 181 -9.09 5.23 25.20
C GLY A 181 -9.24 3.80 24.71
N ILE A 182 -8.42 3.42 23.74
CA ILE A 182 -8.46 2.10 23.12
C ILE A 182 -7.05 1.49 23.05
N GLU A 183 -7.00 0.16 23.15
CA GLU A 183 -5.80 -0.65 22.97
C GLU A 183 -6.02 -1.55 21.74
N LEU A 184 -5.08 -1.51 20.81
CA LEU A 184 -5.10 -2.32 19.60
C LEU A 184 -4.48 -3.68 19.89
N THR A 185 -5.05 -4.72 19.30
CA THR A 185 -4.56 -6.10 19.41
C THR A 185 -4.17 -6.64 18.04
N PRO A 186 -3.12 -6.09 17.40
CA PRO A 186 -2.77 -6.41 16.02
C PRO A 186 -2.27 -7.84 15.82
N LYS A 187 -1.83 -8.55 16.88
CA LYS A 187 -1.31 -9.92 16.79
C LYS A 187 -0.31 -10.04 15.61
N GLU A 188 -0.51 -11.01 14.72
CA GLU A 188 0.31 -11.29 13.53
C GLU A 188 0.12 -10.30 12.37
N LEU A 189 -0.71 -9.26 12.53
CA LEU A 189 -1.00 -8.28 11.49
C LEU A 189 0.03 -7.16 11.43
N LEU A 190 0.46 -6.65 12.59
CA LEU A 190 1.52 -5.64 12.70
C LEU A 190 2.84 -6.37 12.98
N LEU A 191 3.78 -6.23 12.06
CA LEU A 191 5.07 -6.89 12.11
C LEU A 191 6.15 -5.94 12.61
N ASP A 192 7.26 -6.52 13.07
CA ASP A 192 8.46 -5.76 13.39
C ASP A 192 8.95 -4.97 12.16
N ASN A 193 9.37 -3.73 12.37
CA ASN A 193 9.89 -2.87 11.32
C ASN A 193 11.29 -3.29 10.84
N ASP A 194 12.03 -4.10 11.60
CA ASP A 194 13.36 -4.59 11.22
C ASP A 194 13.33 -5.52 10.00
N ILE A 195 12.20 -6.14 9.70
CA ILE A 195 12.05 -7.00 8.51
C ILE A 195 11.93 -6.19 7.20
N ALA A 196 11.67 -4.89 7.30
CA ALA A 196 11.34 -4.04 6.18
C ALA A 196 12.57 -3.76 5.31
N LYS A 197 12.46 -4.05 4.00
CA LYS A 197 13.52 -3.81 3.02
C LYS A 197 13.22 -2.60 2.16
N GLN A 198 14.18 -1.67 2.10
CA GLN A 198 14.14 -0.50 1.22
C GLN A 198 14.14 -0.90 -0.26
N ARG A 199 13.59 -0.02 -1.11
CA ARG A 199 13.59 -0.22 -2.58
C ARG A 199 15.01 -0.34 -3.14
N LYS A 200 15.20 -1.20 -4.13
CA LYS A 200 16.46 -1.25 -4.88
C LYS A 200 16.63 0.04 -5.68
N GLU A 201 17.74 0.73 -5.47
CA GLU A 201 18.14 1.81 -6.37
C GLU A 201 18.71 1.21 -7.65
N TRP A 202 18.30 1.76 -8.78
CA TRP A 202 18.90 1.39 -10.05
C TRP A 202 20.23 2.11 -10.17
N ASN A 203 21.34 1.39 -10.01
CA ASN A 203 22.68 1.89 -10.31
C ASN A 203 22.99 1.66 -11.81
N PRO A 204 22.91 2.67 -12.68
CA PRO A 204 23.18 2.52 -14.11
C PRO A 204 24.65 2.16 -14.45
N ILE A 205 25.56 2.15 -13.47
CA ILE A 205 27.01 2.07 -13.67
C ILE A 205 27.51 0.66 -14.04
N ASN A 206 26.74 -0.41 -13.82
CA ASN A 206 27.30 -1.77 -13.88
C ASN A 206 27.26 -2.51 -15.23
N SER A 207 26.99 -1.82 -16.35
CA SER A 207 27.06 -2.47 -17.68
C SER A 207 28.24 -2.02 -18.55
N LYS A 208 28.78 -0.81 -18.33
CA LYS A 208 29.92 -0.29 -19.13
C LYS A 208 31.29 -0.51 -18.47
N ASN A 209 31.35 -0.65 -17.15
CA ASN A 209 32.62 -0.78 -16.43
C ASN A 209 33.09 -2.23 -16.27
N VAL A 210 32.22 -3.23 -16.40
CA VAL A 210 32.64 -4.65 -16.39
C VAL A 210 33.51 -4.96 -17.61
N VAL A 211 33.25 -4.34 -18.76
CA VAL A 211 34.07 -4.52 -19.97
C VAL A 211 35.43 -3.82 -19.85
N LYS A 212 35.55 -2.75 -19.03
CA LYS A 212 36.83 -2.04 -18.86
C LYS A 212 37.79 -2.70 -17.88
N MET A 213 37.29 -3.51 -16.93
CA MET A 213 38.16 -4.27 -16.02
C MET A 213 38.71 -5.55 -16.66
N ALA A 214 38.09 -6.05 -17.73
CA ALA A 214 38.57 -7.24 -18.46
C ALA A 214 39.72 -6.95 -19.45
N PHE A 215 40.00 -5.68 -19.75
CA PHE A 215 41.00 -5.27 -20.76
C PHE A 215 42.17 -4.44 -20.21
N LYS A 216 42.35 -4.39 -18.89
CA LYS A 216 43.60 -3.93 -18.27
C LYS A 216 44.37 -5.11 -17.68
N SER A 217 44.82 -5.98 -18.57
CA SER A 217 45.96 -6.86 -18.35
C SER A 217 46.78 -6.84 -19.63
N LYS A 218 47.78 -5.98 -19.65
CA LYS A 218 49.08 -6.15 -20.30
C LYS A 218 50.08 -5.33 -19.50
#